data_AF-A0A527H6K2-F1
#
_entry.id   AF-A0A527H6K2-F1
#
_cell.length_a   1.000
_cell.length_b   1.000
_cell.length_c   1.000
_cell.angle_alpha   90.00
_cell.angle_beta   90.00
_cell.angle_gamma   90.00
#
_symmetry.space_group_name_H-M   'P 1'
#
loop_
_entity.id
_entity.type
_entity.pdbx_description
1 polymer ?
#
loop_
_entity_poly.entity_id
_entity_poly.type
_entity_poly.pdbx_seq_one_letter_code
_entity_poly.pdbx_strand_id
1 'polypeptide(L)'
;MIDLATLIAYVAVVLGFVFIPGPATLFTIARATSSGTKVGIATGAGIAVGDIFHTVMAMIGISAIIAASATLFSVIKYIGAGYLVYLGIRAIMEKTPGGPAAGALAISAGKAFR
;
A
#
# COMPACT_ATOMS: atom_id res chain seq x y z
N MET A 1 -12.96 25.59 1.55
CA MET A 1 -13.26 24.93 2.84
C MET A 1 -13.68 23.50 2.50
N ILE A 2 -13.16 22.48 3.19
CA ILE A 2 -13.57 21.09 2.93
C ILE A 2 -15.03 20.96 3.38
N ASP A 3 -15.90 20.56 2.47
CA ASP A 3 -17.30 20.30 2.77
C ASP A 3 -17.45 19.10 3.73
N LEU A 4 -18.38 19.19 4.68
CA LEU A 4 -18.54 18.18 5.73
C LEU A 4 -18.91 16.80 5.16
N ALA A 5 -19.75 16.76 4.12
CA ALA A 5 -20.10 15.49 3.48
C ALA A 5 -18.88 14.87 2.80
N THR A 6 -18.02 15.68 2.17
CA THR A 6 -16.75 15.22 1.59
C THR A 6 -15.81 14.66 2.65
N LEU A 7 -15.70 15.32 3.81
CA LEU A 7 -14.86 14.85 4.92
C LEU A 7 -15.36 13.52 5.48
N ILE A 8 -16.68 13.40 5.71
CA ILE A 8 -17.30 12.18 6.23
C ILE A 8 -17.10 11.02 5.24
N ALA A 9 -17.33 11.24 3.95
CA ALA A 9 -17.11 10.23 2.92
C ALA A 9 -15.65 9.75 2.88
N TYR A 10 -14.70 10.70 2.93
CA TYR A 10 -13.27 10.38 2.98
C TYR A 10 -12.92 9.52 4.20
N VAL A 11 -13.34 9.94 5.40
CA VAL A 11 -13.06 9.20 6.64
C VAL A 11 -13.68 7.80 6.60
N ALA A 12 -14.93 7.67 6.13
CA ALA A 12 -15.59 6.37 6.02
C ALA A 12 -14.83 5.41 5.10
N VAL A 13 -14.38 5.89 3.93
CA VAL A 13 -13.59 5.10 2.99
C VAL A 13 -12.25 4.70 3.61
N VAL A 14 -11.51 5.65 4.20
CA VAL A 14 -10.21 5.38 4.82
C VAL A 14 -10.33 4.37 5.97
N LEU A 15 -11.36 4.50 6.81
CA LEU A 15 -11.65 3.51 7.86
C LEU A 15 -11.95 2.13 7.27
N GLY A 16 -12.72 2.04 6.19
CA GLY A 16 -12.96 0.76 5.50
C GLY A 16 -11.65 0.11 5.04
N PHE A 17 -10.74 0.89 4.45
CA PHE A 17 -9.46 0.38 3.95
C PHE A 17 -8.46 0.04 5.06
N VAL A 18 -8.39 0.81 6.16
CA VAL A 18 -7.36 0.62 7.20
C VAL A 18 -7.48 -0.72 7.92
N PHE A 19 -8.68 -1.30 7.98
CA PHE A 19 -8.92 -2.60 8.61
C PHE A 19 -8.59 -3.79 7.70
N ILE A 20 -8.40 -3.58 6.39
CA ILE A 20 -8.10 -4.65 5.45
C ILE A 20 -6.57 -4.83 5.39
N PRO A 21 -6.01 -5.95 5.89
CA PRO A 21 -4.57 -6.15 5.90
C PRO A 21 -4.05 -6.26 4.46
N GLY A 22 -3.26 -5.28 4.04
CA GLY A 22 -2.62 -5.27 2.74
C GLY A 22 -1.41 -6.23 2.64
N PRO A 23 -0.82 -6.38 1.44
CA PRO A 23 0.35 -7.23 1.22
C PRO A 23 1.53 -6.89 2.14
N ALA A 24 1.78 -5.60 2.40
CA ALA A 24 2.83 -5.14 3.29
C ALA A 24 2.64 -5.60 4.75
N THR A 25 1.42 -5.52 5.26
CA THR A 25 1.06 -6.00 6.61
C THR A 25 1.22 -7.51 6.70
N LEU A 26 0.71 -8.25 5.71
CA LEU A 26 0.84 -9.71 5.65
C LEU A 26 2.31 -10.14 5.57
N PHE A 27 3.13 -9.46 4.76
CA PHE A 27 4.55 -9.71 4.64
C PHE A 27 5.30 -9.46 5.95
N THR A 28 4.99 -8.35 6.62
CA THR A 28 5.57 -8.02 7.94
C THR A 28 5.23 -9.09 8.98
N ILE A 29 3.97 -9.56 9.01
CA ILE A 29 3.53 -10.64 9.90
C ILE A 29 4.27 -11.94 9.55
N ALA A 30 4.30 -12.33 8.28
CA ALA A 30 5.00 -13.52 7.81
C ALA A 30 6.49 -13.50 8.22
N ARG A 31 7.11 -12.31 8.19
CA ARG A 31 8.49 -12.14 8.60
C ARG A 31 8.68 -12.21 10.12
N ALA A 32 7.77 -11.59 10.87
CA ALA A 32 7.77 -11.66 12.33
C ALA A 32 7.62 -13.10 12.83
N THR A 33 6.74 -13.89 12.20
CA THR A 33 6.48 -15.28 12.57
C THR A 33 7.56 -16.24 12.10
N SER A 34 8.12 -16.06 10.89
CA SER A 34 9.15 -16.97 10.34
C SER A 34 10.57 -16.68 10.83
N SER A 35 10.89 -15.42 11.13
CA SER A 35 12.27 -14.98 11.42
C SER A 35 12.40 -14.17 12.72
N GLY A 36 11.33 -14.08 13.50
CA GLY A 36 11.29 -13.44 14.81
C GLY A 36 10.88 -11.97 14.79
N THR A 37 10.34 -11.50 15.91
CA THR A 37 9.75 -10.17 16.08
C THR A 37 10.70 -9.03 15.71
N LYS A 38 11.99 -9.14 16.02
CA LYS A 38 12.99 -8.13 15.65
C LYS A 38 13.08 -7.94 14.13
N VAL A 39 13.00 -9.02 13.37
CA VAL A 39 13.02 -8.98 11.90
C VAL A 39 11.70 -8.44 11.36
N GLY A 40 10.58 -8.77 12.00
CA GLY A 40 9.28 -8.16 11.71
C GLY A 40 9.28 -6.64 11.87
N ILE A 41 9.75 -6.13 13.02
CA ILE A 41 9.85 -4.68 13.29
C ILE A 41 10.75 -4.00 12.26
N ALA A 42 11.92 -4.57 11.99
CA ALA A 42 12.83 -4.13 10.94
C ALA A 42 12.15 -4.01 9.58
N THR A 43 11.39 -5.04 9.18
CA THR A 43 10.67 -5.07 7.90
C THR A 43 9.60 -3.99 7.84
N GLY A 44 8.78 -3.87 8.89
CA GLY A 44 7.76 -2.83 9.00
C GLY A 44 8.34 -1.42 8.97
N ALA A 45 9.48 -1.19 9.64
CA ALA A 45 10.17 0.09 9.62
C ALA A 45 10.69 0.44 8.22
N GLY A 46 11.28 -0.52 7.51
CA GLY A 46 11.72 -0.32 6.13
C GLY A 46 10.57 0.03 5.18
N ILE A 47 9.44 -0.68 5.31
CA ILE A 47 8.21 -0.38 4.56
C ILE A 47 7.72 1.03 4.88
N ALA A 48 7.60 1.39 6.17
CA ALA A 48 7.09 2.70 6.58
C ALA A 48 7.97 3.85 6.04
N VAL A 49 9.29 3.68 6.05
CA VAL A 49 10.21 4.65 5.43
C VAL A 49 9.94 4.77 3.94
N GLY A 50 9.82 3.64 3.23
CA GLY A 50 9.47 3.61 1.81
C GLY A 50 8.15 4.30 1.52
N ASP A 51 7.12 4.05 2.33
CA ASP A 51 5.79 4.65 2.20
C ASP A 51 5.84 6.17 2.40
N ILE A 52 6.66 6.67 3.33
CA ILE A 52 6.86 8.12 3.51
C ILE A 52 7.46 8.73 2.23
N PHE A 53 8.55 8.17 1.70
CA PHE A 53 9.17 8.67 0.48
C PHE A 53 8.22 8.61 -0.72
N HIS A 54 7.53 7.48 -0.90
CA HIS A 54 6.54 7.30 -1.95
C HIS A 54 5.41 8.33 -1.84
N THR A 55 4.85 8.52 -0.65
CA THR A 55 3.75 9.45 -0.39
C THR A 55 4.17 10.89 -0.65
N VAL A 56 5.38 11.29 -0.21
CA VAL A 56 5.91 12.63 -0.48
C VAL A 56 6.06 12.86 -1.99
N MET A 57 6.64 11.91 -2.72
CA MET A 57 6.76 12.00 -4.17
C MET A 57 5.39 12.08 -4.86
N ALA A 58 4.43 11.26 -4.43
CA ALA A 58 3.07 11.26 -4.95
C ALA A 58 2.35 12.59 -4.67
N MET A 59 2.47 13.13 -3.45
CA MET A 59 1.90 14.42 -3.08
C MET A 59 2.46 15.54 -3.94
N ILE A 60 3.78 15.62 -4.09
CA ILE A 60 4.44 16.65 -4.92
C ILE A 60 4.01 16.49 -6.39
N GLY A 61 4.06 15.28 -6.93
CA GLY A 61 3.73 15.01 -8.33
C GLY A 61 2.26 15.28 -8.66
N ILE A 62 1.33 14.81 -7.83
CA ILE A 62 -0.11 15.06 -8.02
C ILE A 62 -0.43 16.54 -7.85
N SER A 63 0.20 17.23 -6.89
CA SER A 63 0.00 18.68 -6.72
C SER A 63 0.44 19.46 -7.97
N ALA A 64 1.55 19.07 -8.59
CA ALA A 64 2.00 19.66 -9.86
C ALA A 64 1.00 19.41 -11.00
N ILE A 65 0.45 18.20 -11.11
CA ILE A 65 -0.57 17.86 -12.11
C ILE A 65 -1.84 18.70 -11.91
N ILE A 66 -2.32 18.82 -10.68
CA ILE A 66 -3.51 19.62 -10.34
C ILE A 66 -3.30 21.08 -10.72
N ALA A 67 -2.11 21.64 -10.41
CA ALA A 67 -1.75 23.00 -10.78
C ALA A 67 -1.68 23.21 -12.29
N ALA A 68 -1.27 22.19 -13.05
CA ALA A 68 -1.15 22.25 -14.50
C ALA A 68 -2.48 22.08 -15.25
N SER A 69 -3.32 21.09 -14.87
CA SER A 69 -4.59 20.82 -15.56
C SER A 69 -5.55 19.92 -14.77
N ALA A 70 -6.78 20.40 -14.56
CA ALA A 70 -7.87 19.62 -13.98
C ALA A 70 -8.30 18.43 -14.85
N THR A 71 -8.20 18.55 -16.19
CA THR A 71 -8.50 17.47 -17.13
C THR A 71 -7.48 16.35 -16.99
N LEU A 72 -6.19 16.68 -16.93
CA LEU A 72 -5.13 15.69 -16.77
C LEU A 72 -5.26 14.93 -15.45
N PHE A 73 -5.56 15.64 -14.35
CA PHE A 73 -5.85 15.01 -13.07
C PHE A 73 -7.03 14.02 -13.17
N SER A 74 -8.11 14.40 -13.86
CA SER A 74 -9.28 13.54 -14.05
C SER A 74 -8.95 12.28 -14.85
N VAL A 75 -8.19 12.40 -15.93
CA VAL A 75 -7.73 11.25 -16.74
C VAL A 75 -6.92 10.28 -15.89
N ILE A 76 -5.92 10.78 -15.16
CA ILE A 76 -5.07 9.95 -14.30
C ILE A 76 -5.90 9.26 -13.21
N LYS A 77 -6.85 9.99 -12.59
CA LYS A 77 -7.75 9.45 -11.58
C LYS A 77 -8.56 8.25 -12.11
N TYR A 78 -9.13 8.37 -13.30
CA TYR A 78 -9.93 7.27 -13.88
C TYR A 78 -9.06 6.10 -14.36
N ILE A 79 -7.87 6.35 -14.90
CA ILE A 79 -6.90 5.29 -15.21
C ILE A 79 -6.52 4.53 -13.94
N GLY A 80 -6.21 5.24 -12.85
CA GLY A 80 -5.89 4.63 -11.56
C GLY A 80 -7.04 3.78 -11.00
N ALA A 81 -8.27 4.29 -11.06
CA ALA A 81 -9.45 3.53 -10.66
C ALA A 81 -9.63 2.24 -11.48
N GLY A 82 -9.47 2.33 -12.81
CA GLY A 82 -9.52 1.16 -13.70
C GLY A 82 -8.43 0.14 -13.37
N TYR A 83 -7.21 0.61 -13.07
CA TYR A 83 -6.11 -0.26 -12.66
C TYR A 83 -6.38 -0.98 -11.34
N LEU A 84 -6.96 -0.30 -10.35
CA LEU A 84 -7.35 -0.93 -9.08
C LEU A 84 -8.47 -1.97 -9.25
N VAL A 85 -9.46 -1.70 -10.11
CA VAL A 85 -10.49 -2.69 -10.45
C VAL A 85 -9.85 -3.92 -11.10
N TYR A 86 -8.93 -3.72 -12.05
CA TYR A 86 -8.17 -4.80 -12.67
C TYR A 86 -7.39 -5.63 -11.63
N LEU A 87 -6.63 -4.98 -10.75
CA LEU A 87 -5.88 -5.65 -9.69
C LEU A 87 -6.81 -6.41 -8.72
N GLY A 88 -7.95 -5.83 -8.36
CA GLY A 88 -8.95 -6.47 -7.51
C GLY A 88 -9.54 -7.72 -8.15
N ILE A 89 -9.94 -7.65 -9.42
CA ILE A 89 -10.43 -8.81 -10.18
C ILE A 89 -9.36 -9.87 -10.28
N ARG A 90 -8.12 -9.48 -10.63
CA ARG A 90 -6.99 -10.40 -10.74
C ARG A 90 -6.72 -11.11 -9.41
N ALA A 91 -6.75 -10.40 -8.28
CA ALA A 91 -6.56 -10.97 -6.96
C ALA A 91 -7.65 -11.99 -6.58
N ILE A 92 -8.88 -11.81 -7.06
CA ILE A 92 -9.99 -12.77 -6.87
C ILE A 92 -9.83 -13.99 -7.80
N MET A 93 -9.33 -13.79 -9.01
CA MET A 93 -9.19 -14.85 -10.03
C MET A 93 -7.93 -15.70 -9.86
N GLU A 94 -6.88 -15.17 -9.23
CA GLU A 94 -5.67 -15.94 -8.91
C GLU A 94 -6.01 -17.02 -7.86
N LYS A 95 -6.00 -18.29 -8.29
CA LYS A 95 -6.01 -19.45 -7.38
C LYS A 95 -4.65 -19.56 -6.72
N THR A 96 -4.48 -19.00 -5.53
CA THR A 96 -3.25 -19.07 -4.74
C THR A 96 -2.79 -20.52 -4.51
N PRO A 97 -1.72 -21.02 -5.15
CA PRO A 97 -1.05 -22.24 -4.75
C PRO A 97 0.05 -21.82 -3.74
N GLY A 98 -0.27 -21.93 -2.45
CA GLY A 98 0.64 -21.59 -1.36
C GLY A 98 0.34 -20.22 -0.75
N GLY A 99 -0.03 -20.23 0.53
CA GLY A 99 -0.30 -19.01 1.28
C GLY A 99 0.89 -18.03 1.31
N PRO A 100 0.75 -16.87 1.97
CA PRO A 100 1.71 -15.76 1.98
C PRO A 100 3.16 -16.11 2.38
N ALA A 101 3.40 -17.34 2.82
CA ALA A 101 4.66 -17.91 3.26
C ALA A 101 5.56 -18.46 2.13
N ALA A 102 5.10 -18.56 0.88
CA ALA A 102 5.83 -19.26 -0.19
C ALA A 102 7.18 -18.62 -0.60
N GLY A 103 7.45 -17.36 -0.22
CA GLY A 103 8.71 -16.66 -0.51
C GLY A 103 9.65 -16.46 0.69
N ALA A 104 9.28 -16.91 1.89
CA ALA A 104 10.00 -16.57 3.12
C ALA A 104 11.16 -17.55 3.39
N LEU A 105 12.24 -17.45 2.62
CA LEU A 105 13.51 -18.02 3.04
C LEU A 105 13.94 -17.34 4.36
N ALA A 106 14.35 -18.13 5.35
CA ALA A 106 14.82 -17.62 6.63
C ALA A 106 16.10 -16.78 6.40
N ILE A 107 16.01 -15.46 6.61
CA ILE A 107 17.16 -14.54 6.62
C ILE A 107 17.33 -13.93 8.01
N SER A 108 18.53 -13.47 8.38
CA SER A 108 18.72 -12.73 9.63
C SER A 108 18.43 -11.24 9.43
N ALA A 109 18.12 -10.50 10.50
CA ALA A 109 17.85 -9.05 10.42
C ALA A 109 18.98 -8.27 9.72
N GLY A 110 20.23 -8.65 10.00
CA GLY A 110 21.41 -8.03 9.39
C GLY A 110 21.62 -8.39 7.92
N LYS A 111 20.96 -9.42 7.39
CA LYS A 111 20.97 -9.77 5.96
C LYS A 111 19.75 -9.22 5.21
N ALA A 112 18.70 -8.84 5.93
CA ALA A 112 17.51 -8.21 5.35
C ALA A 112 17.72 -6.73 4.97
N PHE A 113 18.72 -6.09 5.57
CA PHE A 113 19.08 -4.68 5.33
C PHE A 113 20.42 -4.48 4.59
N ARG A 114 21.10 -5.57 4.20
CA ARG A 114 22.37 -5.51 3.45
C ARG A 114 22.14 -5.77 1.98
#